data_AF-A0A2D5U9D2-F1
#
_entry.id   AF-A0A2D5U9D2-F1
#
_cell.length_a   1.000
_cell.length_b   1.000
_cell.length_c   1.000
_cell.angle_alpha   90.00
_cell.angle_beta   90.00
_cell.angle_gamma   90.00
#
_symmetry.space_group_name_H-M   'P 1'
#
loop_
_entity.id
_entity.type
_entity.pdbx_description
1 polymer ?
#
loop_
_entity_poly.entity_id
_entity_poly.type
_entity_poly.pdbx_seq_one_letter_code
_entity_poly.pdbx_strand_id
1 'polypeptide(L)'
;MSLKRAIRAQGLGNFLKLGLAIATSKKVAIAPVPANEQLRVARVNETGLIGRDVSAQFEIFAEVAKLIMHCDKVMLNLLDGACQYTITGAGENFDPLLGVPQNMTFCQFALASPEPLLVPDTSEDKRFADTPLTKPPLNCRGYAGFPLNTADGVILGTLCGTHPEPLILTDTQIRMMRKLATTAAGQIQTMVEQSNLTASRVASMLGKFKNFAPEGTINELIGFLDFCARGTALPEIIEVLERDNIITESDVGRQLTRDGTDLRSALGLAPESYRGNEQVLAPQGGGLDDLLGKLE
;
A
#
# COMPACT_ATOMS: atom_id res chain seq x y z
N MET A 1 -21.19 -5.45 -8.05
CA MET A 1 -20.23 -6.49 -8.46
C MET A 1 -20.43 -6.78 -9.95
N SER A 2 -19.42 -6.63 -10.82
CA SER A 2 -19.58 -6.96 -12.25
C SER A 2 -19.28 -8.45 -12.46
N LEU A 3 -20.25 -9.19 -13.02
CA LEU A 3 -20.13 -10.63 -13.31
C LEU A 3 -18.86 -10.96 -14.10
N LYS A 4 -18.48 -10.08 -15.04
CA LYS A 4 -17.27 -10.23 -15.86
C LYS A 4 -15.99 -10.20 -15.03
N ARG A 5 -15.90 -9.37 -13.99
CA ARG A 5 -14.72 -9.31 -13.10
C ARG A 5 -14.59 -10.56 -12.25
N ALA A 6 -15.69 -11.01 -11.64
CA ALA A 6 -15.68 -12.22 -10.82
C ALA A 6 -15.24 -13.46 -11.63
N ILE A 7 -15.74 -13.60 -12.87
CA ILE A 7 -15.34 -14.68 -13.78
C ILE A 7 -13.86 -14.55 -14.18
N ARG A 8 -13.36 -13.33 -14.42
CA ARG A 8 -11.94 -13.11 -14.77
C ARG A 8 -11.00 -13.48 -13.62
N ALA A 9 -11.41 -13.20 -12.38
CA ALA A 9 -10.60 -13.49 -11.19
C ALA A 9 -10.57 -14.99 -10.85
N GLN A 10 -11.71 -15.69 -10.91
CA GLN A 10 -11.82 -17.07 -10.42
C GLN A 10 -11.92 -18.14 -11.52
N GLY A 11 -12.21 -17.75 -12.76
CA GLY A 11 -12.58 -18.65 -13.85
C GLY A 11 -14.05 -19.08 -13.78
N LEU A 12 -14.68 -19.31 -14.94
CA LEU A 12 -16.12 -19.60 -15.05
C LEU A 12 -16.52 -20.88 -14.29
N GLY A 13 -15.71 -21.93 -14.36
CA GLY A 13 -15.98 -23.19 -13.67
C GLY A 13 -16.01 -23.06 -12.15
N ASN A 14 -15.02 -22.36 -11.57
CA ASN A 14 -15.00 -22.11 -10.12
C ASN A 14 -16.11 -21.14 -9.71
N PHE A 15 -16.40 -20.12 -10.53
CA PHE A 15 -17.51 -19.20 -10.28
C PHE A 15 -18.86 -19.94 -10.15
N LEU A 16 -19.15 -20.87 -11.06
CA LEU A 16 -20.37 -21.69 -11.01
C LEU A 16 -20.39 -22.62 -9.78
N LYS A 17 -19.26 -23.29 -9.49
CA LYS A 17 -19.15 -24.14 -8.29
C LYS A 17 -19.34 -23.34 -7.01
N LEU A 18 -18.78 -22.12 -6.92
CA LEU A 18 -18.95 -21.23 -5.79
C LEU A 18 -20.40 -20.78 -5.63
N GLY A 19 -21.08 -20.43 -6.73
CA GLY A 19 -22.51 -20.10 -6.70
C GLY A 19 -23.36 -21.25 -6.18
N LEU A 20 -23.09 -22.48 -6.64
CA LEU A 20 -23.77 -23.69 -6.16
C LEU A 20 -23.48 -23.95 -4.67
N ALA A 21 -22.22 -23.80 -4.25
CA ALA A 21 -21.83 -23.95 -2.85
C ALA A 21 -22.55 -22.93 -1.96
N ILE A 22 -22.63 -21.67 -2.38
CA ILE A 22 -23.37 -20.61 -1.67
C ILE A 22 -24.86 -20.97 -1.55
N ALA A 23 -25.48 -21.46 -2.61
CA ALA A 23 -26.90 -21.80 -2.62
C ALA A 23 -27.27 -23.02 -1.77
N THR A 24 -26.34 -23.98 -1.60
CA THR A 24 -26.61 -25.29 -0.98
C THR A 24 -26.01 -25.47 0.42
N SER A 25 -25.33 -24.44 0.94
CA SER A 25 -24.63 -24.50 2.23
C SER A 25 -25.32 -23.70 3.31
N LYS A 26 -24.95 -23.96 4.57
CA LYS A 26 -25.34 -23.08 5.68
C LYS A 26 -24.73 -21.70 5.47
N LYS A 27 -25.42 -20.66 5.94
CA LYS A 27 -24.85 -19.32 6.01
C LYS A 27 -23.72 -19.31 7.04
N VAL A 28 -22.66 -18.56 6.74
CA VAL A 28 -21.59 -18.30 7.71
C VAL A 28 -22.20 -17.55 8.90
N ALA A 29 -21.79 -17.92 10.12
CA ALA A 29 -22.22 -17.19 11.31
C ALA A 29 -21.74 -15.73 11.25
N ILE A 30 -22.50 -14.82 11.85
CA ILE A 30 -22.12 -13.40 11.91
C ILE A 30 -21.24 -13.20 13.15
N ALA A 31 -20.08 -12.58 12.97
CA ALA A 31 -19.20 -12.25 14.08
C ALA A 31 -19.80 -11.18 15.00
N PRO A 32 -19.45 -11.18 16.30
CA PRO A 32 -19.77 -10.05 17.18
C PRO A 32 -19.21 -8.74 16.63
N VAL A 33 -20.04 -7.69 16.65
CA VAL A 33 -19.64 -6.36 16.23
C VAL A 33 -18.73 -5.74 17.31
N PRO A 34 -17.54 -5.22 16.98
CA PRO A 34 -16.68 -4.54 17.93
C PRO A 34 -17.35 -3.31 18.56
N ALA A 35 -17.04 -3.01 19.82
CA ALA A 35 -17.61 -1.86 20.53
C ALA A 35 -17.29 -0.50 19.84
N ASN A 36 -16.15 -0.41 19.16
CA ASN A 36 -15.68 0.77 18.44
C ASN A 36 -15.91 0.69 16.91
N GLU A 37 -16.89 -0.10 16.44
CA GLU A 37 -17.08 -0.34 15.00
C GLU A 37 -17.22 0.93 14.16
N GLN A 38 -17.95 1.94 14.65
CA GLN A 38 -18.10 3.21 13.93
C GLN A 38 -16.74 3.89 13.70
N LEU A 39 -15.89 3.93 14.73
CA LEU A 39 -14.53 4.47 14.63
C LEU A 39 -13.67 3.61 13.69
N ARG A 40 -13.79 2.28 13.79
CA ARG A 40 -13.04 1.32 12.97
C ARG A 40 -13.32 1.52 11.48
N VAL A 41 -14.60 1.62 11.11
CA VAL A 41 -15.04 1.87 9.72
C VAL A 41 -14.55 3.23 9.24
N ALA A 42 -14.69 4.28 10.05
CA ALA A 42 -14.16 5.61 9.71
C ALA A 42 -12.65 5.55 9.42
N ARG A 43 -11.88 4.88 10.29
CA ARG A 43 -10.44 4.70 10.09
C ARG A 43 -10.09 3.92 8.84
N VAL A 44 -10.83 2.86 8.50
CA VAL A 44 -10.61 2.13 7.24
C VAL A 44 -10.87 3.03 6.04
N ASN A 45 -11.93 3.84 6.06
CA ASN A 45 -12.24 4.77 4.97
C ASN A 45 -11.17 5.86 4.82
N GLU A 46 -10.67 6.41 5.94
CA GLU A 46 -9.57 7.39 5.96
C GLU A 46 -8.28 6.85 5.34
N THR A 47 -8.10 5.52 5.26
CA THR A 47 -6.92 4.95 4.59
C THR A 47 -6.84 5.33 3.12
N GLY A 48 -7.99 5.51 2.46
CA GLY A 48 -8.06 5.73 1.03
C GLY A 48 -7.39 4.63 0.19
N LEU A 49 -7.24 3.42 0.72
CA LEU A 49 -6.59 2.28 0.04
C LEU A 49 -7.59 1.43 -0.76
N ILE A 50 -8.83 1.32 -0.28
CA ILE A 50 -9.89 0.57 -0.97
C ILE A 50 -10.18 1.24 -2.32
N GLY A 51 -10.19 0.45 -3.39
CA GLY A 51 -10.44 0.94 -4.75
C GLY A 51 -9.18 1.41 -5.50
N ARG A 52 -7.99 1.25 -4.92
CA ARG A 52 -6.71 1.54 -5.58
C ARG A 52 -5.88 0.28 -5.71
N ASP A 53 -5.10 0.21 -6.78
CA ASP A 53 -4.06 -0.82 -6.90
C ASP A 53 -2.78 -0.32 -6.22
N VAL A 54 -2.59 -0.76 -4.98
CA VAL A 54 -1.38 -0.53 -4.16
C VAL A 54 -0.67 -1.84 -3.83
N SER A 55 -1.03 -2.93 -4.53
CA SER A 55 -0.62 -4.29 -4.23
C SER A 55 0.89 -4.45 -4.10
N ALA A 56 1.66 -3.84 -5.01
CA ALA A 56 3.13 -3.85 -5.01
C ALA A 56 3.76 -3.28 -3.74
N GLN A 57 3.11 -2.35 -3.05
CA GLN A 57 3.63 -1.76 -1.81
C GLN A 57 3.44 -2.69 -0.59
N PHE A 58 2.55 -3.69 -0.72
CA PHE A 58 2.20 -4.60 0.36
C PHE A 58 2.56 -6.05 0.08
N GLU A 59 2.93 -6.41 -1.16
CA GLU A 59 3.19 -7.78 -1.63
C GLU A 59 4.10 -8.56 -0.68
N ILE A 60 5.17 -7.93 -0.21
CA ILE A 60 6.13 -8.52 0.73
C ILE A 60 5.46 -9.09 2.00
N PHE A 61 4.41 -8.44 2.52
CA PHE A 61 3.71 -8.93 3.70
C PHE A 61 3.00 -10.24 3.43
N ALA A 62 2.38 -10.39 2.25
CA ALA A 62 1.69 -11.61 1.86
C ALA A 62 2.69 -12.75 1.60
N GLU A 63 3.80 -12.47 0.92
CA GLU A 63 4.84 -13.45 0.63
C GLU A 63 5.51 -13.97 1.90
N VAL A 64 5.97 -13.06 2.78
CA VAL A 64 6.63 -13.44 4.03
C VAL A 64 5.66 -14.20 4.95
N ALA A 65 4.40 -13.76 5.02
CA ALA A 65 3.37 -14.46 5.78
C ALA A 65 3.11 -15.88 5.25
N LYS A 66 3.11 -16.06 3.92
CA LYS A 66 2.98 -17.38 3.30
C LYS A 66 4.14 -18.29 3.68
N LEU A 67 5.37 -17.76 3.68
CA LEU A 67 6.56 -18.51 4.11
C LEU A 67 6.52 -18.88 5.59
N ILE A 68 6.07 -17.97 6.47
CA ILE A 68 5.99 -18.23 7.92
C ILE A 68 4.90 -19.26 8.24
N MET A 69 3.71 -19.11 7.66
CA MET A 69 2.55 -19.95 8.01
C MET A 69 2.48 -21.27 7.22
N HIS A 70 3.25 -21.41 6.14
CA HIS A 70 3.16 -22.55 5.20
C HIS A 70 1.74 -22.76 4.65
N CYS A 71 1.01 -21.66 4.41
CA CYS A 71 -0.33 -21.70 3.83
C CYS A 71 -0.32 -21.70 2.31
N ASP A 72 -1.41 -22.14 1.69
CA ASP A 72 -1.55 -22.11 0.23
C ASP A 72 -1.79 -20.70 -0.27
N LYS A 73 -2.68 -20.00 0.41
CA LYS A 73 -3.10 -18.64 0.07
C LYS A 73 -2.97 -17.76 1.30
N VAL A 74 -2.46 -16.55 1.08
CA VAL A 74 -2.36 -15.51 2.10
C VAL A 74 -2.86 -14.20 1.53
N MET A 75 -3.55 -13.41 2.36
CA MET A 75 -4.17 -12.16 1.95
C MET A 75 -3.95 -11.11 3.04
N LEU A 76 -3.65 -9.88 2.63
CA LEU A 76 -3.82 -8.69 3.45
C LEU A 76 -5.16 -8.06 3.06
N ASN A 77 -6.07 -7.97 4.03
CA ASN A 77 -7.43 -7.50 3.81
C ASN A 77 -7.76 -6.27 4.64
N LEU A 78 -8.56 -5.37 4.07
CA LEU A 78 -9.28 -4.31 4.79
C LEU A 78 -10.78 -4.61 4.80
N LEU A 79 -11.46 -4.23 5.89
CA LEU A 79 -12.89 -4.47 6.07
C LEU A 79 -13.61 -3.16 6.35
N ASP A 80 -14.45 -2.69 5.41
CA ASP A 80 -15.11 -1.38 5.49
C ASP A 80 -16.45 -1.41 6.25
N GLY A 81 -16.81 -2.56 6.84
CA GLY A 81 -18.07 -2.78 7.54
C GLY A 81 -19.15 -3.42 6.68
N ALA A 82 -19.03 -3.36 5.34
CA ALA A 82 -19.92 -4.04 4.41
C ALA A 82 -19.21 -5.19 3.67
N CYS A 83 -17.98 -4.93 3.23
CA CYS A 83 -17.17 -5.80 2.39
C CYS A 83 -15.74 -5.92 2.93
N GLN A 84 -15.13 -7.05 2.59
CA GLN A 84 -13.70 -7.30 2.68
C GLN A 84 -13.07 -7.05 1.31
N TYR A 85 -11.97 -6.30 1.31
CA TYR A 85 -11.15 -6.03 0.12
C TYR A 85 -9.74 -6.55 0.35
N THR A 86 -9.27 -7.38 -0.58
CA THR A 86 -7.90 -7.90 -0.56
C THR A 86 -6.98 -6.88 -1.21
N ILE A 87 -6.13 -6.24 -0.41
CA ILE A 87 -5.17 -5.23 -0.88
C ILE A 87 -4.01 -5.88 -1.61
N THR A 88 -3.57 -7.05 -1.12
CA THR A 88 -2.57 -7.89 -1.76
C THR A 88 -2.73 -9.33 -1.26
N GLY A 89 -2.17 -10.28 -2.00
CA GLY A 89 -2.14 -11.68 -1.58
C GLY A 89 -1.09 -12.49 -2.32
N ALA A 90 -0.83 -13.68 -1.81
CA ALA A 90 0.12 -14.64 -2.37
C ALA A 90 -0.56 -16.01 -2.50
N GLY A 91 -0.25 -16.75 -3.58
CA GLY A 91 -0.80 -18.08 -3.86
C GLY A 91 -2.07 -18.12 -4.71
N GLU A 92 -2.61 -16.96 -5.09
CA GLU A 92 -3.68 -16.79 -6.08
C GLU A 92 -3.67 -15.34 -6.58
N ASN A 93 -4.29 -15.08 -7.73
CA ASN A 93 -4.51 -13.71 -8.21
C ASN A 93 -5.74 -13.11 -7.52
N PHE A 94 -5.55 -12.01 -6.80
CA PHE A 94 -6.63 -11.27 -6.15
C PHE A 94 -6.88 -9.96 -6.89
N ASP A 95 -8.15 -9.64 -7.18
CA ASP A 95 -8.55 -8.34 -7.73
C ASP A 95 -8.84 -7.39 -6.57
N PRO A 96 -8.00 -6.36 -6.32
CA PRO A 96 -8.19 -5.45 -5.19
C PRO A 96 -9.45 -4.58 -5.30
N LEU A 97 -10.08 -4.55 -6.48
CA LEU A 97 -11.34 -3.84 -6.70
C LEU A 97 -12.57 -4.74 -6.49
N LEU A 98 -12.37 -6.02 -6.16
CA LEU A 98 -13.44 -6.98 -5.91
C LEU A 98 -13.68 -7.14 -4.40
N GLY A 99 -14.74 -6.51 -3.91
CA GLY A 99 -15.20 -6.70 -2.54
C GLY A 99 -15.96 -8.01 -2.35
N VAL A 100 -15.66 -8.72 -1.26
CA VAL A 100 -16.41 -9.89 -0.79
C VAL A 100 -17.28 -9.46 0.38
N PRO A 101 -18.60 -9.77 0.43
CA PRO A 101 -19.43 -9.42 1.58
C PRO A 101 -18.82 -9.88 2.89
N GLN A 102 -18.64 -8.97 3.85
CA GLN A 102 -17.93 -9.24 5.10
C GLN A 102 -18.54 -10.42 5.88
N ASN A 103 -19.87 -10.54 5.87
CA ASN A 103 -20.59 -11.62 6.53
C ASN A 103 -20.34 -13.02 5.92
N MET A 104 -19.64 -13.10 4.78
CA MET A 104 -19.24 -14.35 4.14
C MET A 104 -17.77 -14.72 4.41
N THR A 105 -17.02 -13.94 5.19
CA THR A 105 -15.58 -14.17 5.37
C THR A 105 -15.24 -14.71 6.76
N PHE A 106 -14.04 -15.29 6.88
CA PHE A 106 -13.46 -15.63 8.19
C PHE A 106 -13.00 -14.38 8.93
N CYS A 107 -12.46 -13.39 8.20
CA CYS A 107 -11.75 -12.23 8.76
C CYS A 107 -12.64 -11.35 9.65
N GLN A 108 -13.97 -11.34 9.43
CA GLN A 108 -14.90 -10.64 10.32
C GLN A 108 -14.74 -11.04 11.80
N PHE A 109 -14.40 -12.30 12.07
CA PHE A 109 -14.25 -12.81 13.44
C PHE A 109 -12.94 -12.37 14.09
N ALA A 110 -11.95 -11.94 13.30
CA ALA A 110 -10.68 -11.39 13.79
C ALA A 110 -10.78 -9.88 14.09
N LEU A 111 -11.91 -9.23 13.81
CA LEU A 111 -12.08 -7.79 14.11
C LEU A 111 -12.45 -7.51 15.57
N ALA A 112 -12.96 -8.51 16.31
CA ALA A 112 -13.51 -8.32 17.64
C ALA A 112 -12.44 -8.23 18.75
N SER A 113 -11.21 -8.64 18.48
CA SER A 113 -10.11 -8.72 19.46
C SER A 113 -8.76 -8.54 18.76
N PRO A 114 -7.74 -7.96 19.44
CA PRO A 114 -6.38 -7.91 18.90
C PRO A 114 -5.69 -9.29 18.85
N GLU A 115 -6.28 -10.32 19.46
CA GLU A 115 -5.76 -11.68 19.40
C GLU A 115 -5.99 -12.34 18.03
N PRO A 116 -5.06 -13.18 17.55
CA PRO A 116 -5.21 -13.89 16.30
C PRO A 116 -6.38 -14.88 16.37
N LEU A 117 -7.12 -14.96 15.27
CA LEU A 117 -8.12 -15.98 15.05
C LEU A 117 -7.44 -17.20 14.43
N LEU A 118 -7.23 -18.24 15.25
CA LEU A 118 -6.66 -19.51 14.80
C LEU A 118 -7.79 -20.55 14.73
N VAL A 119 -7.98 -21.13 13.55
CA VAL A 119 -8.98 -22.18 13.30
C VAL A 119 -8.24 -23.35 12.67
N PRO A 120 -7.79 -24.33 13.48
CA PRO A 120 -7.00 -25.45 12.99
C PRO A 120 -7.74 -26.27 11.95
N ASP A 121 -9.02 -26.54 12.18
CA ASP A 121 -9.88 -27.22 11.23
C ASP A 121 -11.27 -26.57 11.17
N THR A 122 -11.59 -25.95 10.05
CA THR A 122 -12.84 -25.24 9.80
C THR A 122 -14.04 -26.20 9.64
N SER A 123 -13.82 -27.48 9.31
CA SER A 123 -14.92 -28.45 9.26
C SER A 123 -15.43 -28.83 10.64
N GLU A 124 -14.58 -28.68 11.67
CA GLU A 124 -14.91 -28.96 13.07
C GLU A 124 -15.37 -27.71 13.83
N ASP A 125 -15.14 -26.52 13.26
CA ASP A 125 -15.55 -25.26 13.86
C ASP A 125 -17.02 -24.93 13.53
N LYS A 126 -17.87 -24.88 14.56
CA LYS A 126 -19.31 -24.62 14.42
C LYS A 126 -19.66 -23.32 13.69
N ARG A 127 -18.75 -22.34 13.62
CA ARG A 127 -18.95 -21.07 12.90
C ARG A 127 -18.84 -21.23 11.38
N PHE A 128 -18.09 -22.24 10.93
CA PHE A 128 -17.66 -22.41 9.53
C PHE A 128 -18.03 -23.78 8.94
N ALA A 129 -18.31 -24.78 9.77
CA ALA A 129 -18.74 -26.10 9.34
C ALA A 129 -19.98 -26.03 8.44
N ASP A 130 -19.99 -26.82 7.37
CA ASP A 130 -21.03 -26.83 6.32
C ASP A 130 -21.31 -25.51 5.60
N THR A 131 -20.41 -24.52 5.69
CA THR A 131 -20.52 -23.25 4.95
C THR A 131 -19.83 -23.35 3.58
N PRO A 132 -20.05 -22.38 2.66
CA PRO A 132 -19.36 -22.39 1.36
C PRO A 132 -17.83 -22.34 1.49
N LEU A 133 -17.31 -21.84 2.61
CA LEU A 133 -15.87 -21.70 2.84
C LEU A 133 -15.15 -23.04 2.98
N THR A 134 -15.85 -24.07 3.47
CA THR A 134 -15.31 -25.42 3.69
C THR A 134 -15.56 -26.37 2.51
N LYS A 135 -16.27 -25.91 1.47
CA LYS A 135 -16.63 -26.72 0.29
C LYS A 135 -15.86 -26.28 -0.95
N PRO A 136 -15.70 -27.16 -1.96
CA PRO A 136 -15.16 -26.76 -3.25
C PRO A 136 -15.97 -25.60 -3.88
N PRO A 137 -15.30 -24.65 -4.55
CA PRO A 137 -13.89 -24.65 -4.92
C PRO A 137 -12.95 -24.06 -3.85
N LEU A 138 -13.48 -23.56 -2.74
CA LEU A 138 -12.66 -22.92 -1.70
C LEU A 138 -11.92 -23.96 -0.85
N ASN A 139 -12.66 -24.98 -0.39
CA ASN A 139 -12.16 -26.14 0.37
C ASN A 139 -11.15 -25.76 1.46
N CYS A 140 -11.40 -24.66 2.18
CA CYS A 140 -10.51 -24.16 3.21
C CYS A 140 -10.70 -25.01 4.46
N ARG A 141 -9.67 -25.75 4.88
CA ARG A 141 -9.65 -26.56 6.11
C ARG A 141 -8.90 -25.86 7.23
N GLY A 142 -7.80 -25.17 6.96
CA GLY A 142 -7.05 -24.40 7.94
C GLY A 142 -7.20 -22.89 7.72
N TYR A 143 -7.42 -22.12 8.78
CA TYR A 143 -7.44 -20.65 8.74
C TYR A 143 -6.65 -20.05 9.90
N ALA A 144 -5.84 -19.03 9.59
CA ALA A 144 -5.21 -18.19 10.60
C ALA A 144 -5.34 -16.71 10.20
N GLY A 145 -5.96 -15.90 11.04
CA GLY A 145 -6.16 -14.47 10.81
C GLY A 145 -5.48 -13.63 11.88
N PHE A 146 -4.58 -12.74 11.48
CA PHE A 146 -3.87 -11.82 12.36
C PHE A 146 -4.41 -10.40 12.19
N PRO A 147 -4.98 -9.79 13.24
CA PRO A 147 -5.55 -8.45 13.16
C PRO A 147 -4.50 -7.39 12.79
N LEU A 148 -4.84 -6.49 11.86
CA LEU A 148 -4.04 -5.31 11.52
C LEU A 148 -4.34 -4.20 12.54
N ASN A 149 -3.80 -4.34 13.74
CA ASN A 149 -4.02 -3.41 14.83
C ASN A 149 -3.11 -2.18 14.70
N THR A 150 -3.72 -1.01 14.73
CA THR A 150 -3.03 0.29 14.77
C THR A 150 -2.53 0.61 16.17
N ALA A 151 -1.60 1.56 16.29
CA ALA A 151 -1.04 1.98 17.58
C ALA A 151 -2.11 2.49 18.57
N ASP A 152 -3.21 3.03 18.06
CA ASP A 152 -4.34 3.53 18.85
C ASP A 152 -5.46 2.48 19.08
N GLY A 153 -5.19 1.21 18.78
CA GLY A 153 -6.08 0.10 19.12
C GLY A 153 -7.23 -0.14 18.15
N VAL A 154 -7.18 0.44 16.94
CA VAL A 154 -8.17 0.22 15.89
C VAL A 154 -7.71 -0.90 14.94
N ILE A 155 -8.56 -1.90 14.73
CA ILE A 155 -8.28 -3.04 13.83
C ILE A 155 -8.80 -2.73 12.42
N LEU A 156 -7.91 -2.45 11.48
CA LEU A 156 -8.30 -2.06 10.10
C LEU A 156 -8.76 -3.26 9.26
N GLY A 157 -8.27 -4.45 9.59
CA GLY A 157 -8.53 -5.67 8.85
C GLY A 157 -7.62 -6.80 9.31
N THR A 158 -7.15 -7.64 8.38
CA THR A 158 -6.39 -8.85 8.73
C THR A 158 -5.27 -9.15 7.74
N LEU A 159 -4.14 -9.65 8.24
CA LEU A 159 -3.21 -10.48 7.48
C LEU A 159 -3.55 -11.94 7.77
N CYS A 160 -4.08 -12.67 6.79
CA CYS A 160 -4.62 -14.01 7.02
C CYS A 160 -4.14 -15.05 6.01
N GLY A 161 -4.03 -16.30 6.45
CA GLY A 161 -3.73 -17.46 5.63
C GLY A 161 -4.87 -18.47 5.62
N THR A 162 -5.03 -19.15 4.49
CA THR A 162 -5.95 -20.29 4.30
C THR A 162 -5.20 -21.46 3.68
N HIS A 163 -5.55 -22.67 4.10
CA HIS A 163 -4.91 -23.91 3.63
C HIS A 163 -5.97 -25.03 3.44
N PRO A 164 -5.81 -25.94 2.46
CA PRO A 164 -6.75 -27.05 2.22
C PRO A 164 -6.61 -28.20 3.21
N GLU A 165 -5.60 -28.18 4.07
CA GLU A 165 -5.41 -29.10 5.19
C GLU A 165 -5.48 -28.36 6.53
N PRO A 166 -5.70 -29.07 7.66
CA PRO A 166 -5.66 -28.47 8.98
C PRO A 166 -4.36 -27.69 9.24
N LEU A 167 -4.47 -26.53 9.88
CA LEU A 167 -3.38 -25.58 10.08
C LEU A 167 -3.10 -25.35 11.57
N ILE A 168 -1.99 -25.87 12.07
CA ILE A 168 -1.52 -25.64 13.45
C ILE A 168 -0.22 -24.86 13.39
N LEU A 169 -0.25 -23.63 13.91
CA LEU A 169 0.93 -22.78 13.98
C LEU A 169 1.65 -22.95 15.32
N THR A 170 2.98 -22.97 15.28
CA THR A 170 3.84 -22.91 16.47
C THR A 170 3.80 -21.53 17.11
N ASP A 171 4.14 -21.43 18.40
CA ASP A 171 4.22 -20.15 19.11
C ASP A 171 5.17 -19.15 18.44
N THR A 172 6.27 -19.64 17.85
CA THR A 172 7.20 -18.81 17.08
C THR A 172 6.54 -18.25 15.83
N GLN A 173 5.83 -19.07 15.04
CA GLN A 173 5.10 -18.60 13.86
C GLN A 173 4.03 -17.57 14.25
N ILE A 174 3.25 -17.84 15.29
CA ILE A 174 2.22 -16.93 15.79
C ILE A 174 2.85 -15.60 16.23
N ARG A 175 3.96 -15.63 16.98
CA ARG A 175 4.69 -14.42 17.40
C ARG A 175 5.21 -13.62 16.19
N MET A 176 5.78 -14.28 15.19
CA MET A 176 6.29 -13.62 13.99
C MET A 176 5.17 -13.01 13.16
N MET A 177 4.06 -13.72 13.00
CA MET A 177 2.88 -13.23 12.28
C MET A 177 2.22 -12.03 12.97
N ARG A 178 2.16 -12.01 14.31
CA ARG A 178 1.72 -10.82 15.06
C ARG A 178 2.58 -9.61 14.72
N LYS A 179 3.91 -9.75 14.77
CA LYS A 179 4.83 -8.66 14.42
C LYS A 179 4.63 -8.21 12.98
N LEU A 180 4.50 -9.14 12.05
CA LEU A 180 4.29 -8.82 10.64
C LEU A 180 2.97 -8.07 10.40
N ALA A 181 1.88 -8.47 11.08
CA ALA A 181 0.60 -7.78 11.03
C ALA A 181 0.68 -6.35 11.62
N THR A 182 1.39 -6.16 12.73
CA THR A 182 1.67 -4.83 13.29
C THR A 182 2.48 -3.96 12.32
N THR A 183 3.52 -4.51 11.69
CA THR A 183 4.31 -3.78 10.69
C THR A 183 3.46 -3.40 9.48
N ALA A 184 2.59 -4.28 9.00
CA ALA A 184 1.69 -4.00 7.90
C ALA A 184 0.69 -2.88 8.25
N ALA A 185 0.14 -2.88 9.48
CA ALA A 185 -0.69 -1.77 9.97
C ALA A 185 0.08 -0.45 10.03
N GLY A 186 1.33 -0.46 10.49
CA GLY A 186 2.21 0.71 10.50
C GLY A 186 2.51 1.25 9.10
N GLN A 187 2.70 0.36 8.11
CA GLN A 187 2.88 0.77 6.71
C GLN A 187 1.63 1.48 6.17
N ILE A 188 0.43 0.95 6.48
CA ILE A 188 -0.84 1.62 6.13
C ILE A 188 -0.89 3.02 6.75
N GLN A 189 -0.62 3.14 8.06
CA GLN A 189 -0.65 4.45 8.75
C GLN A 189 0.37 5.44 8.14
N THR A 190 1.57 4.98 7.81
CA THR A 190 2.61 5.79 7.17
C THR A 190 2.12 6.33 5.82
N MET A 191 1.45 5.52 5.00
CA MET A 191 0.88 5.97 3.73
C MET A 191 -0.24 7.01 3.92
N VAL A 192 -1.09 6.82 4.92
CA VAL A 192 -2.17 7.78 5.25
C VAL A 192 -1.58 9.11 5.66
N GLU A 193 -0.57 9.09 6.53
CA GLU A 193 0.13 10.29 6.97
C GLU A 193 0.79 11.00 5.78
N GLN A 194 1.49 10.27 4.91
CA GLN A 194 2.07 10.82 3.68
C GLN A 194 1.03 11.45 2.75
N SER A 195 -0.16 10.84 2.63
CA SER A 195 -1.26 11.35 1.81
C SER A 195 -1.89 12.63 2.39
N ASN A 196 -2.14 12.64 3.71
CA ASN A 196 -2.75 13.76 4.42
C ASN A 196 -1.86 15.01 4.44
N LEU A 197 -0.55 14.83 4.30
CA LEU A 197 0.41 15.92 4.33
C LEU A 197 0.36 16.82 3.10
N THR A 198 -0.45 16.59 2.07
CA THR A 198 -0.45 17.44 0.86
C THR A 198 -0.88 18.89 1.13
N ALA A 199 -2.00 19.12 1.84
CA ALA A 199 -2.49 20.48 2.08
C ALA A 199 -1.63 21.24 3.12
N SER A 200 -1.25 20.59 4.21
CA SER A 200 -0.38 21.18 5.23
C SER A 200 1.05 21.39 4.73
N ARG A 201 1.57 20.53 3.85
CA ARG A 201 2.86 20.78 3.17
C ARG A 201 2.75 21.95 2.23
N VAL A 202 1.72 22.03 1.39
CA VAL A 202 1.54 23.19 0.49
C VAL A 202 1.42 24.49 1.30
N ALA A 203 0.62 24.50 2.37
CA ALA A 203 0.50 25.66 3.26
C ALA A 203 1.83 26.00 3.97
N SER A 204 2.58 25.00 4.44
CA SER A 204 3.89 25.19 5.06
C SER A 204 4.96 25.66 4.08
N MET A 205 4.98 25.11 2.86
CA MET A 205 5.88 25.54 1.79
C MET A 205 5.60 26.98 1.38
N LEU A 206 4.32 27.34 1.23
CA LEU A 206 3.92 28.72 0.96
C LEU A 206 4.31 29.65 2.11
N GLY A 207 4.11 29.24 3.37
CA GLY A 207 4.56 30.00 4.53
C GLY A 207 6.07 30.23 4.56
N LYS A 208 6.87 29.20 4.26
CA LYS A 208 8.34 29.32 4.16
C LYS A 208 8.78 30.20 2.99
N PHE A 209 8.13 30.07 1.83
CA PHE A 209 8.35 30.92 0.66
C PHE A 209 8.10 32.40 0.99
N LYS A 210 7.02 32.67 1.72
CA LYS A 210 6.67 34.03 2.15
C LYS A 210 7.67 34.70 3.08
N ASN A 211 8.58 33.95 3.73
CA ASN A 211 9.66 34.55 4.51
C ASN A 211 10.71 35.24 3.62
N PHE A 212 10.80 34.84 2.35
CA PHE A 212 11.75 35.40 1.37
C PHE A 212 11.03 36.30 0.35
N ALA A 213 9.78 35.97 0.01
CA ALA A 213 8.90 36.78 -0.83
C ALA A 213 7.60 37.10 -0.07
N PRO A 214 7.53 38.18 0.73
CA PRO A 214 6.39 38.46 1.63
C PRO A 214 5.01 38.48 0.96
N GLU A 215 4.93 38.99 -0.27
CA GLU A 215 3.71 39.03 -1.09
C GLU A 215 3.54 37.78 -1.98
N GLY A 216 4.33 36.74 -1.70
CA GLY A 216 4.48 35.53 -2.48
C GLY A 216 3.18 34.78 -2.72
N THR A 217 2.88 34.45 -3.98
CA THR A 217 1.70 33.67 -4.36
C THR A 217 2.02 32.19 -4.55
N ILE A 218 0.98 31.34 -4.62
CA ILE A 218 1.18 29.91 -4.91
C ILE A 218 1.76 29.69 -6.31
N ASN A 219 1.47 30.58 -7.26
CA ASN A 219 2.01 30.51 -8.62
C ASN A 219 3.52 30.81 -8.63
N GLU A 220 3.97 31.75 -7.80
CA GLU A 220 5.39 32.07 -7.65
C GLU A 220 6.15 30.95 -6.93
N LEU A 221 5.55 30.32 -5.93
CA LEU A 221 6.11 29.10 -5.32
C LEU A 221 6.25 27.98 -6.37
N ILE A 222 5.21 27.71 -7.17
CA ILE A 222 5.29 26.71 -8.26
C ILE A 222 6.41 27.08 -9.23
N GLY A 223 6.49 28.35 -9.61
CA GLY A 223 7.53 28.88 -10.46
C GLY A 223 8.95 28.74 -9.89
N PHE A 224 9.13 28.94 -8.59
CA PHE A 224 10.39 28.68 -7.91
C PHE A 224 10.77 27.18 -7.92
N LEU A 225 9.79 26.29 -7.70
CA LEU A 225 10.01 24.85 -7.78
C LEU A 225 10.39 24.42 -9.20
N ASP A 226 9.74 25.00 -10.22
CA ASP A 226 10.07 24.80 -11.63
C ASP A 226 11.50 25.27 -11.93
N PHE A 227 11.89 26.43 -11.42
CA PHE A 227 13.24 26.94 -11.55
C PHE A 227 14.26 25.99 -10.89
N CYS A 228 13.99 25.48 -9.69
CA CYS A 228 14.87 24.51 -9.04
C CYS A 228 15.00 23.18 -9.82
N ALA A 229 13.93 22.74 -10.49
CA ALA A 229 13.90 21.47 -11.20
C ALA A 229 14.48 21.57 -12.62
N ARG A 230 14.28 22.70 -13.30
CA ARG A 230 14.54 22.87 -14.75
C ARG A 230 15.50 24.01 -15.09
N GLY A 231 15.85 24.84 -14.11
CA GLY A 231 16.64 26.06 -14.30
C GLY A 231 15.86 27.21 -14.95
N THR A 232 14.54 27.12 -15.06
CA THR A 232 13.69 28.14 -15.69
C THR A 232 12.25 28.12 -15.17
N ALA A 233 11.54 29.22 -15.35
CA ALA A 233 10.12 29.41 -15.03
C ALA A 233 9.46 30.33 -16.08
N LEU A 234 8.16 30.63 -15.93
CA LEU A 234 7.49 31.61 -16.79
C LEU A 234 8.18 32.99 -16.69
N PRO A 235 8.28 33.78 -17.78
CA PRO A 235 9.00 35.06 -17.76
C PRO A 235 8.54 36.03 -16.67
N GLU A 236 7.22 36.15 -16.48
CA GLU A 236 6.61 36.98 -15.43
C GLU A 236 6.99 36.52 -14.01
N ILE A 237 7.21 35.23 -13.81
CA ILE A 237 7.64 34.66 -12.53
C ILE A 237 9.14 34.92 -12.32
N ILE A 238 9.95 34.78 -13.38
CA ILE A 238 11.38 35.06 -13.31
C ILE A 238 11.63 36.50 -12.85
N GLU A 239 10.92 37.48 -13.43
CA GLU A 239 11.02 38.89 -13.03
C GLU A 239 10.70 39.08 -11.54
N VAL A 240 9.70 38.37 -11.01
CA VAL A 240 9.33 38.41 -9.60
C VAL A 240 10.39 37.77 -8.71
N LEU A 241 10.91 36.60 -9.09
CA LEU A 241 11.96 35.91 -8.33
C LEU A 241 13.29 36.70 -8.33
N GLU A 242 13.60 37.42 -9.41
CA GLU A 242 14.76 38.33 -9.47
C GLU A 242 14.53 39.56 -8.57
N ARG A 243 13.33 40.16 -8.63
CA ARG A 243 12.95 41.29 -7.77
C ARG A 243 13.05 40.95 -6.29
N ASP A 244 12.62 39.74 -5.91
CA ASP A 244 12.63 39.28 -4.53
C ASP A 244 13.99 38.68 -4.12
N ASN A 245 15.03 38.88 -4.94
CA ASN A 245 16.40 38.43 -4.70
C ASN A 245 16.53 36.90 -4.50
N ILE A 246 15.64 36.10 -5.08
CA ILE A 246 15.66 34.63 -4.99
C ILE A 246 16.55 34.02 -6.09
N ILE A 247 16.50 34.60 -7.30
CA ILE A 247 17.36 34.23 -8.42
C ILE A 247 18.12 35.46 -8.93
N THR A 248 19.21 35.24 -9.65
CA THR A 248 20.01 36.29 -10.27
C THR A 248 20.58 35.83 -11.61
N GLU A 249 20.71 36.76 -12.56
CA GLU A 249 21.36 36.52 -13.84
C GLU A 249 22.88 36.72 -13.71
N SER A 250 23.65 35.73 -14.17
CA SER A 250 25.12 35.75 -14.19
C SER A 250 25.64 35.49 -15.61
N ASP A 251 26.95 35.63 -15.80
CA ASP A 251 27.64 35.35 -17.08
C ASP A 251 27.41 33.90 -17.59
N VAL A 252 27.00 32.99 -16.70
CA VAL A 252 26.75 31.57 -16.98
C VAL A 252 25.25 31.24 -17.07
N GLY A 253 24.38 32.26 -17.00
CA GLY A 253 22.92 32.14 -16.96
C GLY A 253 22.34 32.44 -15.58
N ARG A 254 21.03 32.20 -15.42
CA ARG A 254 20.32 32.42 -14.17
C ARG A 254 20.63 31.34 -13.14
N GLN A 255 20.87 31.76 -11.91
CA GLN A 255 21.17 30.89 -10.77
C GLN A 255 20.47 31.36 -9.51
N LEU A 256 20.38 30.48 -8.50
CA LEU A 256 19.87 30.84 -7.18
C LEU A 256 20.84 31.80 -6.49
N THR A 257 20.30 32.82 -5.83
CA THR A 257 21.07 33.64 -4.89
C THR A 257 21.33 32.86 -3.59
N ARG A 258 21.96 33.50 -2.60
CA ARG A 258 22.03 32.96 -1.24
C ARG A 258 20.63 32.74 -0.65
N ASP A 259 19.75 33.72 -0.78
CA ASP A 259 18.37 33.63 -0.30
C ASP A 259 17.59 32.51 -1.01
N GLY A 260 17.77 32.37 -2.33
CA GLY A 260 17.19 31.25 -3.07
C GLY A 260 17.74 29.88 -2.66
N THR A 261 19.02 29.81 -2.31
CA THR A 261 19.64 28.57 -1.81
C THR A 261 19.14 28.21 -0.42
N ASP A 262 19.01 29.20 0.47
CA ASP A 262 18.48 29.04 1.82
C ASP A 262 16.99 28.67 1.78
N LEU A 263 16.21 29.29 0.89
CA LEU A 263 14.82 28.93 0.59
C LEU A 263 14.71 27.49 0.09
N ARG A 264 15.54 27.09 -0.89
CA ARG A 264 15.57 25.71 -1.42
C ARG A 264 15.82 24.70 -0.29
N SER A 265 16.78 24.98 0.58
CA SER A 265 17.10 24.18 1.76
C SER A 265 15.93 24.14 2.76
N ALA A 266 15.32 25.28 3.05
CA ALA A 266 14.18 25.39 3.96
C ALA A 266 12.95 24.59 3.46
N LEU A 267 12.77 24.48 2.14
CA LEU A 267 11.74 23.66 1.50
C LEU A 267 12.10 22.16 1.45
N GLY A 268 13.31 21.77 1.84
CA GLY A 268 13.77 20.37 1.83
C GLY A 268 14.05 19.84 0.43
N LEU A 269 14.36 20.72 -0.53
CA LEU A 269 14.69 20.34 -1.90
C LEU A 269 16.18 19.98 -1.98
N ALA A 270 16.51 18.88 -2.65
CA ALA A 270 17.89 18.47 -2.83
C ALA A 270 18.70 19.55 -3.59
N PRO A 271 19.99 19.77 -3.25
CA PRO A 271 20.87 20.55 -4.10
C PRO A 271 20.96 19.89 -5.48
N GLU A 272 21.20 20.68 -6.52
CA GLU A 272 21.41 20.17 -7.90
C GLU A 272 22.32 18.95 -7.84
N SER A 273 21.72 17.79 -8.01
CA SER A 273 22.40 16.52 -8.00
C SER A 273 23.14 16.44 -9.33
N TYR A 274 24.47 16.47 -9.28
CA TYR A 274 25.40 15.99 -10.31
C TYR A 274 24.75 15.84 -11.70
N ARG A 275 24.80 16.89 -12.54
CA ARG A 275 24.70 16.70 -13.99
C ARG A 275 25.95 15.91 -14.39
N GLY A 276 25.84 14.58 -14.40
CA GLY A 276 26.83 13.76 -15.04
C GLY A 276 27.04 14.31 -16.44
N ASN A 277 28.30 14.60 -16.79
CA ASN A 277 28.66 14.84 -18.18
C ASN A 277 28.17 13.63 -18.98
N GLU A 278 27.02 13.75 -19.64
CA GLU A 278 26.77 13.01 -20.86
C GLU A 278 27.67 13.63 -21.95
N GLN A 279 28.98 13.45 -21.78
CA GLN A 279 29.77 13.11 -22.93
C GLN A 279 29.31 11.71 -23.30
N VAL A 280 28.43 11.63 -24.29
CA VAL A 280 28.27 10.44 -25.12
C VAL A 280 29.64 10.22 -25.78
N LEU A 281 30.57 9.64 -25.04
CA LEU A 281 31.61 8.83 -25.62
C LEU A 281 30.86 7.61 -26.13
N ALA A 282 30.63 7.59 -27.45
CA ALA A 282 30.24 6.38 -28.13
C ALA A 282 31.11 5.23 -27.58
N PRO A 283 30.52 4.09 -27.21
CA PRO A 283 31.32 2.95 -26.83
C PRO A 283 32.18 2.61 -28.04
N GLN A 284 33.48 2.90 -27.97
CA GLN A 284 34.44 2.26 -28.85
C GLN A 284 34.37 0.79 -28.48
N GLY A 285 33.68 0.02 -29.32
CA GLY A 285 33.63 -1.42 -29.19
C GLY A 285 35.04 -1.98 -29.28
N GLY A 286 35.63 -2.30 -28.13
CA GLY A 286 36.62 -3.35 -28.03
C GLY A 286 35.89 -4.65 -28.30
N GLY A 287 36.09 -5.20 -29.50
CA GLY A 287 35.50 -6.46 -29.93
C GLY A 287 35.89 -7.62 -29.01
N LEU A 288 35.16 -8.72 -29.15
CA LEU A 288 35.37 -9.99 -28.44
C LEU A 288 36.80 -10.58 -28.53
N ASP A 289 37.68 -9.99 -29.33
CA ASP A 289 39.07 -10.44 -29.52
C ASP A 289 39.98 -10.16 -28.31
N ASP A 290 39.67 -9.17 -27.46
CA ASP A 290 40.50 -8.84 -26.28
C ASP A 290 40.30 -9.81 -25.09
N LEU A 291 39.24 -10.63 -25.11
CA LEU A 291 38.93 -11.60 -24.05
C LEU A 291 39.48 -13.00 -24.31
N LEU A 292 40.00 -13.27 -25.52
CA LEU A 292 40.56 -14.59 -25.89
C LEU A 292 42.09 -14.64 -25.82
N GLY A 293 42.78 -13.51 -25.67
CA GLY A 293 44.25 -13.44 -25.58
C GLY A 293 44.88 -13.73 -24.21
N LYS A 294 44.10 -14.22 -23.23
CA LYS A 294 44.59 -14.54 -21.86
C LYS A 294 44.37 -16.00 -21.45
N LEU A 295 44.15 -16.88 -22.42
CA LEU A 295 44.04 -18.34 -22.22
C LEU A 295 45.07 -19.11 -23.08
N GLU A 296 46.33 -18.67 -23.04
CA GLU A 296 47.51 -19.51 -23.34
C GLU A 296 48.51 -19.43 -22.19
#